data_AF-X1KM64-F1
#
_entry.id   AF-X1KM64-F1
#
_cell.length_a   1.000
_cell.length_b   1.000
_cell.length_c   1.000
_cell.angle_alpha   90.00
_cell.angle_beta   90.00
_cell.angle_gamma   90.00
#
_symmetry.space_group_name_H-M   'P 1'
#
loop_
_entity.id
_entity.type
_entity.pdbx_description
1 polymer ?
#
loop_
_entity_poly.entity_id
_entity_poly.type
_entity_poly.pdbx_seq_one_letter_code
_entity_poly.pdbx_strand_id
1 'polypeptide(L)' 'PIITSPVGVNAEYVRNAVTGYHAPNIPQWVDRITELIDNIKLRKQMANAGRAHAERFNTDIIGKNSITGD' A
#
# COMPACT_ATOMS: atom_id res chain seq x y z
N PRO A 1 4.90 -4.56 -2.54
CA PRO A 1 4.58 -3.78 -1.31
C PRO A 1 5.35 -2.47 -1.37
N ILE A 2 4.81 -1.39 -0.80
CA ILE A 2 5.54 -0.13 -0.64
C ILE A 2 6.18 -0.12 0.75
N ILE A 3 7.37 0.44 0.88
CA ILE A 3 7.93 0.88 2.17
C ILE A 3 8.03 2.40 2.06
N THR A 4 7.58 3.13 3.07
CA THR A 4 7.56 4.58 3.01
C THR A 4 7.63 5.20 4.39
N SER A 5 8.13 6.44 4.47
CA SER A 5 7.94 7.26 5.67
C SER A 5 6.45 7.62 5.82
N PRO A 6 5.89 7.59 7.04
CA PRO A 6 4.47 7.89 7.28
C PRO A 6 4.22 9.41 7.25
N VAL A 7 4.33 10.02 6.07
CA VAL A 7 4.17 11.47 5.87
C VAL A 7 3.15 11.74 4.77
N GLY A 8 2.22 12.67 5.02
CA GLY A 8 1.19 13.06 4.07
C GLY A 8 0.33 11.88 3.62
N VAL A 9 0.02 11.82 2.33
CA VAL A 9 -0.81 10.76 1.72
C VAL A 9 -0.26 9.35 1.95
N ASN A 10 1.04 9.19 2.19
CA ASN A 10 1.62 7.89 2.52
C ASN A 10 1.14 7.35 3.87
N ALA A 11 0.93 8.23 4.86
CA ALA A 11 0.37 7.85 6.15
C ALA A 11 -1.10 7.40 6.03
N GLU A 12 -1.82 7.97 5.05
CA GLU A 12 -3.26 7.76 4.83
C GLU A 12 -3.53 6.49 4.00
N TYR A 13 -2.84 6.31 2.86
CA TYR A 13 -3.16 5.26 1.90
C TYR A 13 -2.36 3.97 2.07
N VAL A 14 -1.17 4.03 2.68
CA VAL A 14 -0.43 2.80 2.98
C VAL A 14 -0.99 2.21 4.27
N ARG A 15 -1.55 1.01 4.17
CA ARG A 15 -2.02 0.23 5.32
C ARG A 15 -0.85 -0.56 5.86
N ASN A 16 -0.29 -0.09 6.97
CA ASN A 16 0.91 -0.67 7.57
C ASN A 16 0.74 -2.17 7.83
N ALA A 17 1.77 -2.96 7.48
CA ALA A 17 1.81 -4.42 7.49
C ALA A 17 0.76 -5.14 6.61
N VAL A 18 -0.01 -4.41 5.78
CA VAL A 18 -1.06 -4.97 4.92
C VAL A 18 -0.76 -4.73 3.44
N THR A 19 -0.65 -3.47 3.02
CA THR A 19 -0.31 -3.10 1.62
C THR A 19 1.15 -2.70 1.47
N GLY A 20 1.81 -2.45 2.59
CA GLY A 20 3.18 -1.99 2.69
C GLY A 20 3.56 -1.71 4.14
N TYR A 21 4.68 -1.03 4.35
CA TYR A 21 5.17 -0.64 5.66
C TYR A 21 5.36 0.86 5.78
N HIS A 22 5.06 1.37 6.97
CA HIS A 22 5.55 2.65 7.44
C HIS A 22 6.90 2.46 8.14
N ALA A 23 7.92 3.17 7.66
CA ALA A 23 9.28 3.16 8.19
C ALA A 23 9.73 4.62 8.44
N PRO A 24 9.53 5.17 9.65
CA PRO A 24 9.84 6.56 9.95
C PRO A 24 11.34 6.86 10.08
N ASN A 25 12.21 5.85 10.12
CA ASN A 25 13.66 6.02 10.24
C ASN A 25 14.44 4.92 9.52
N ILE A 26 15.72 5.21 9.24
CA ILE A 26 16.60 4.34 8.44
C ILE A 26 16.71 2.91 8.99
N PRO A 27 16.85 2.65 10.30
CA PRO A 27 16.88 1.28 10.81
C PRO A 27 15.63 0.49 10.41
N GLN A 28 14.45 1.10 10.54
CA GLN A 28 13.21 0.46 10.12
C GLN A 28 13.15 0.24 8.61
N TRP A 29 13.70 1.15 7.79
CA TRP A 29 13.80 0.89 6.34
C TRP A 29 14.61 -0.37 6.05
N VAL A 30 15.77 -0.53 6.70
CA VAL A 30 16.61 -1.72 6.54
C VAL A 30 15.86 -2.97 6.98
N ASP A 31 15.25 -2.96 8.16
CA ASP A 31 14.51 -4.11 8.69
C ASP A 31 13.39 -4.55 7.75
N ARG A 32 12.59 -3.59 7.24
CA ARG A 32 11.46 -3.89 6.36
C ARG A 32 11.90 -4.35 4.97
N ILE A 33 12.99 -3.82 4.43
CA ILE A 33 13.56 -4.29 3.17
C ILE A 33 14.05 -5.72 3.33
N THR A 34 14.83 -6.01 4.38
CA THR A 34 15.35 -7.35 4.67
C THR A 34 14.22 -8.36 4.83
N GLU A 35 13.22 -8.06 5.67
CA GLU A 35 12.05 -8.92 5.88
C GLU A 35 11.33 -9.24 4.55
N LEU A 36 11.14 -8.22 3.70
CA LEU A 36 10.48 -8.40 2.42
C LEU A 36 11.33 -9.17 1.42
N ILE A 37 12.66 -9.05 1.43
CA ILE A 37 13.57 -9.82 0.58
C ILE A 37 13.49 -11.30 0.96
N ASP A 38 13.61 -11.60 2.24
CA ASP A 38 13.70 -12.96 2.79
C ASP A 38 12.35 -13.70 2.76
N ASN A 39 11.23 -12.97 2.80
CA ASN A 39 9.90 -13.56 2.82
C ASN A 39 9.10 -13.29 1.53
N ILE A 40 9.32 -14.11 0.51
CA ILE A 40 8.58 -14.04 -0.77
C ILE A 40 7.07 -14.13 -0.60
N LYS A 41 6.58 -14.94 0.35
CA LYS A 41 5.14 -15.13 0.59
C LYS A 41 4.51 -13.83 1.09
N LEU A 42 5.11 -13.22 2.10
CA LEU A 42 4.70 -11.93 2.65
C LEU A 42 4.74 -10.84 1.56
N ARG A 43 5.85 -10.79 0.81
CA ARG A 43 6.03 -9.83 -0.29
C ARG A 43 4.92 -9.92 -1.33
N LYS A 44 4.53 -11.14 -1.74
CA LYS A 44 3.42 -11.36 -2.69
C LYS A 44 2.07 -11.02 -2.08
N GLN A 45 1.81 -11.42 -0.85
CA GLN A 45 0.56 -11.13 -0.15
C GLN A 45 0.31 -9.61 -0.09
N MET A 46 1.30 -8.85 0.37
CA MET A 46 1.16 -7.39 0.45
C MET A 46 1.06 -6.72 -0.92
N ALA A 47 1.77 -7.24 -1.94
CA ALA A 47 1.63 -6.72 -3.30
C ALA A 47 0.21 -6.90 -3.84
N ASN A 48 -0.41 -8.06 -3.62
CA ASN A 48 -1.80 -8.32 -4.01
C ASN A 48 -2.77 -7.41 -3.25
N ALA A 49 -2.61 -7.28 -1.93
CA ALA A 49 -3.43 -6.41 -1.11
C ALA A 49 -3.30 -4.94 -1.55
N GLY A 50 -2.09 -4.49 -1.88
CA GLY A 50 -1.82 -3.14 -2.39
C GLY A 50 -2.56 -2.86 -3.71
N ARG A 51 -2.49 -3.78 -4.69
CA ARG A 51 -3.25 -3.65 -5.94
C ARG A 51 -4.75 -3.60 -5.69
N ALA A 52 -5.29 -4.55 -4.93
CA ALA A 52 -6.71 -4.58 -4.61
C ALA A 52 -7.19 -3.31 -3.86
N HIS A 53 -6.31 -2.70 -3.05
CA HIS A 53 -6.61 -1.43 -2.41
C HIS A 53 -6.63 -0.27 -3.41
N ALA A 54 -5.64 -0.22 -4.32
CA ALA A 54 -5.51 0.82 -5.33
C ALA A 54 -6.66 0.83 -6.34
N GLU A 55 -7.21 -0.33 -6.70
CA GLU A 55 -8.38 -0.44 -7.59
C GLU A 55 -9.59 0.36 -7.10
N ARG A 56 -9.71 0.61 -5.79
CA ARG A 56 -10.82 1.43 -5.24
C ARG A 56 -10.76 2.90 -5.66
N PHE A 57 -9.59 3.35 -6.12
CA PHE A 57 -9.36 4.70 -6.60
C PHE A 57 -9.32 4.79 -8.12
N ASN A 58 -9.63 3.68 -8.82
CA ASN A 58 -9.67 3.65 -10.27
C ASN A 58 -10.80 4.58 -10.76
N THR A 59 -10.43 5.60 -11.54
CA THR A 59 -11.34 6.66 -11.99
C THR A 59 -12.45 6.16 -12.90
N ASP A 60 -12.27 5.03 -13.56
CA ASP A 60 -13.31 4.37 -14.36
C ASP A 60 -14.46 3.80 -13.49
N ILE A 61 -14.16 3.47 -12.23
CA ILE A 61 -15.14 3.03 -11.22
C ILE A 61 -15.81 4.24 -10.57
N ILE A 62 -15.04 5.29 -10.27
CA ILE A 62 -15.56 6.52 -9.66
C ILE A 62 -16.51 7.24 -10.62
N GLY A 63 -16.14 7.35 -11.91
CA GLY A 63 -16.98 7.94 -12.95
C GLY A 63 -18.33 7.24 -13.08
N LYS A 64 -18.39 5.91 -13.03
CA LYS A 64 -19.67 5.17 -13.11
C LYS A 64 -20.62 5.47 -11.95
N ASN A 65 -20.12 5.59 -10.72
CA ASN A 65 -20.96 5.89 -9.56
C ASN A 65 -21.47 7.33 -9.55
N SER A 66 -20.77 8.25 -10.20
CA SER A 66 -21.20 9.66 -10.35
C SER A 66 -22.23 9.88 -11.47
N ILE A 67 -22.39 8.93 -12.40
CA ILE A 67 -23.34 9.06 -13.53
C ILE A 67 -24.70 8.41 -13.22
N THR A 68 -24.77 7.55 -12.19
CA THR A 68 -26.03 6.86 -11.78
C THR A 68 -26.69 7.49 -10.55
N GLY A 69 -26.20 8.62 -10.08
CA GLY A 69 -26.75 9.37 -8.95
C GLY A 69 -27.12 10.79 -9.36
N ASP A 70 -28.12 10.92 -10.24
CA ASP A 70 -29.01 12.07 -10.43
C ASP A 70 -30.33 11.59 -11.04
#